data_AF-A0A6B2XL25-F1
#
_entry.id   AF-A0A6B2XL25-F1
#
_cell.length_a   1.000
_cell.length_b   1.000
_cell.length_c   1.000
_cell.angle_alpha   90.00
_cell.angle_beta   90.00
_cell.angle_gamma   90.00
#
_symmetry.space_group_name_H-M   'P 1'
#
loop_
_entity.id
_entity.type
_entity.pdbx_description
1 polymer ?
#
loop_
_entity_poly.entity_id
_entity_poly.type
_entity_poly.pdbx_seq_one_letter_code
_entity_poly.pdbx_strand_id
1 'polypeptide(L)'
;RALARARAAGAELVRHGARPALADLVPRADAEAHAQALLSRFEDTPALTETLRTWLSLHGSWDRTAVALDVHRNTVRQRIAKCATLLDLDLDDPDVRMELWFALRSA
;
A
#
# COMPACT_ATOMS: atom_id res chain seq x y z
N ARG A 1 -7.13 33.22 -9.35
CA ARG A 1 -7.95 33.92 -10.38
C ARG A 1 -8.66 32.96 -11.35
N ALA A 2 -8.01 31.91 -11.86
CA ALA A 2 -8.69 30.88 -12.69
C ALA A 2 -9.81 30.12 -11.93
N LEU A 3 -9.56 29.74 -10.66
CA LEU A 3 -10.53 29.02 -9.81
C LEU A 3 -11.88 29.73 -9.63
N ALA A 4 -11.85 31.04 -9.40
CA ALA A 4 -13.07 31.83 -9.19
C ALA A 4 -13.90 31.97 -10.47
N ARG A 5 -13.25 32.05 -11.65
CA ARG A 5 -13.95 32.15 -12.94
C ARG A 5 -14.65 30.86 -13.34
N ALA A 6 -14.01 29.71 -13.15
CA ALA A 6 -14.63 28.45 -13.55
C ALA A 6 -15.82 28.07 -12.66
N ARG A 7 -15.74 28.37 -11.35
CA ARG A 7 -16.88 28.24 -10.43
C ARG A 7 -18.07 29.10 -10.84
N ALA A 8 -17.82 30.32 -11.30
CA ALA A 8 -18.87 31.21 -11.79
C ALA A 8 -19.45 30.79 -13.15
N ALA A 9 -18.64 30.14 -14.00
CA ALA A 9 -19.05 29.70 -15.33
C ALA A 9 -19.60 28.27 -15.39
N GLY A 10 -19.59 27.53 -14.27
CA GLY A 10 -19.94 26.10 -14.24
C GLY A 10 -18.98 25.21 -15.06
N ALA A 11 -17.81 25.72 -15.42
CA ALA A 11 -16.82 25.01 -16.22
C ALA A 11 -15.88 24.20 -15.32
N GLU A 12 -15.59 22.96 -15.70
CA GLU A 12 -14.57 22.16 -15.02
C GLU A 12 -13.19 22.82 -15.14
N LEU A 13 -12.45 22.82 -14.03
CA LEU A 13 -11.04 23.21 -14.01
C LEU A 13 -10.16 21.99 -14.12
N VAL A 14 -9.49 21.86 -15.26
CA VAL A 14 -8.38 20.92 -15.40
C VAL A 14 -7.15 21.52 -14.76
N ARG A 15 -6.61 20.84 -13.74
CA ARG A 15 -5.35 21.21 -13.10
C ARG A 15 -4.21 20.76 -14.02
N HIS A 16 -3.81 21.60 -14.96
CA HIS A 16 -2.61 21.37 -15.76
C HIS A 16 -1.37 21.56 -14.87
N GLY A 17 -0.77 20.46 -14.41
CA GLY A 17 0.43 20.53 -13.56
C GLY A 17 1.01 19.21 -13.05
N ALA A 18 0.31 18.10 -13.13
CA ALA A 18 0.88 16.78 -12.87
C ALA A 18 0.18 15.78 -13.78
N ARG A 19 0.94 14.91 -14.43
CA ARG A 19 0.38 13.69 -15.01
C ARG A 19 -0.41 13.00 -13.88
N PRO A 20 -1.69 12.64 -14.07
CA PRO A 20 -2.43 11.94 -13.03
C PRO A 20 -1.61 10.73 -12.59
N ALA A 21 -1.39 10.61 -11.28
CA ALA A 21 -0.73 9.43 -10.73
C ALA A 21 -1.65 8.22 -10.98
N LEU A 22 -1.07 7.03 -11.11
CA LEU A 22 -1.86 5.81 -11.29
C LEU A 22 -2.90 5.64 -10.16
N ALA A 23 -2.56 6.06 -8.94
CA ALA A 23 -3.46 6.05 -7.79
C ALA A 23 -4.68 6.99 -7.94
N ASP A 24 -4.59 8.04 -8.76
CA ASP A 24 -5.71 8.96 -9.00
C ASP A 24 -6.80 8.32 -9.90
N LEU A 25 -6.48 7.19 -10.55
CA LEU A 25 -7.41 6.45 -11.41
C LEU A 25 -8.30 5.47 -10.63
N VAL A 26 -7.98 5.20 -9.35
CA VAL A 26 -8.75 4.29 -8.49
C VAL A 26 -9.54 5.12 -7.48
N PRO A 27 -10.87 4.94 -7.36
CA PRO A 27 -11.64 5.62 -6.33
C PRO A 27 -11.09 5.31 -4.93
N ARG A 28 -10.86 6.35 -4.13
CA ARG A 28 -10.26 6.21 -2.79
C ARG A 28 -11.00 5.22 -1.89
N ALA A 29 -12.33 5.25 -1.93
CA ALA A 29 -13.17 4.35 -1.14
C ALA A 29 -12.99 2.87 -1.53
N ASP A 30 -12.84 2.57 -2.83
CA ASP A 30 -12.61 1.21 -3.30
C ASP A 30 -11.22 0.72 -2.88
N ALA A 31 -10.22 1.60 -2.96
CA ALA A 31 -8.85 1.30 -2.52
C ALA A 31 -8.78 1.03 -1.00
N GLU A 32 -9.46 1.86 -0.20
CA GLU A 32 -9.56 1.68 1.26
C GLU A 32 -10.31 0.39 1.62
N ALA A 33 -11.43 0.09 0.97
CA ALA A 33 -12.19 -1.13 1.20
C ALA A 33 -11.36 -2.38 0.84
N HIS A 34 -10.64 -2.33 -0.28
CA HIS A 34 -9.73 -3.40 -0.68
C HIS A 34 -8.58 -3.60 0.32
N ALA A 35 -7.96 -2.51 0.78
CA ALA A 35 -6.91 -2.57 1.80
C ALA A 35 -7.43 -3.12 3.14
N GLN A 36 -8.62 -2.70 3.57
CA GLN A 36 -9.25 -3.20 4.79
C GLN A 36 -9.55 -4.71 4.67
N ALA A 37 -10.04 -5.17 3.52
CA ALA A 37 -10.26 -6.59 3.27
C ALA A 37 -8.95 -7.40 3.35
N LEU A 38 -7.84 -6.90 2.81
CA LEU A 38 -6.53 -7.55 2.92
C LEU A 38 -6.04 -7.60 4.37
N LEU A 39 -6.15 -6.48 5.09
CA LEU A 39 -5.66 -6.35 6.47
C LEU A 39 -6.50 -7.11 7.48
N SER A 40 -7.80 -7.33 7.20
CA SER A 40 -8.69 -8.14 8.05
C SER A 40 -8.14 -9.56 8.29
N ARG A 41 -7.36 -10.09 7.34
CA ARG A 41 -6.69 -11.40 7.46
C ARG A 41 -5.60 -11.46 8.53
N PHE A 42 -5.23 -10.31 9.11
CA PHE A 42 -4.19 -10.16 10.11
C PHE A 42 -4.70 -9.59 11.45
N GLU A 43 -6.02 -9.51 11.66
CA GLU A 43 -6.62 -8.84 12.84
C GLU A 43 -6.06 -9.35 14.18
N ASP A 44 -5.83 -10.66 14.28
CA ASP A 44 -5.29 -11.29 15.50
C ASP A 44 -3.76 -11.20 15.62
N THR A 45 -3.06 -10.61 14.65
CA THR A 45 -1.59 -10.55 14.67
C THR A 45 -1.03 -9.20 14.16
N PRO A 46 -1.09 -8.15 15.00
CA PRO A 46 -0.63 -6.80 14.63
C PRO A 46 0.82 -6.75 14.10
N ALA A 47 1.68 -7.63 14.63
CA ALA A 47 3.07 -7.74 14.20
C ALA A 47 3.24 -8.17 12.73
N LEU A 48 2.30 -8.93 12.16
CA LEU A 48 2.32 -9.31 10.73
C LEU A 48 2.01 -8.10 9.86
N THR A 49 0.98 -7.34 10.21
CA THR A 49 0.60 -6.10 9.52
C THR A 49 1.74 -5.09 9.51
N GLU A 50 2.35 -4.85 10.67
CA GLU A 50 3.50 -3.95 10.79
C GLU A 50 4.70 -4.44 9.97
N THR A 51 5.01 -5.75 10.05
CA THR A 51 6.12 -6.33 9.31
C THR A 51 5.92 -6.22 7.80
N LEU A 52 4.72 -6.54 7.31
CA LEU A 52 4.39 -6.47 5.88
C LEU A 52 4.46 -5.03 5.35
N ARG A 53 3.87 -4.06 6.06
CA ARG A 53 3.91 -2.64 5.67
C ARG A 53 5.33 -2.11 5.60
N THR A 54 6.15 -2.40 6.62
CA THR A 54 7.54 -1.95 6.67
C THR A 54 8.39 -2.62 5.59
N TRP A 55 8.21 -3.93 5.37
CA TRP A 55 8.92 -4.68 4.34
C TRP A 55 8.60 -4.20 2.91
N LEU A 56 7.33 -3.95 2.59
CA LEU A 56 6.92 -3.40 1.29
C LEU A 56 7.47 -1.97 1.09
N SER A 57 7.42 -1.13 2.13
CA SER A 57 7.96 0.23 2.09
C SER A 57 9.48 0.27 1.90
N LEU A 58 10.18 -0.79 2.31
CA LEU A 58 11.62 -0.98 2.12
C LEU A 58 11.94 -1.88 0.92
N HIS A 59 11.01 -2.01 -0.03
CA HIS A 59 11.16 -2.72 -1.30
C HIS A 59 11.61 -4.18 -1.15
N GLY A 60 11.07 -4.88 -0.15
CA GLY A 60 11.34 -6.30 0.06
C GLY A 60 12.66 -6.61 0.78
N SER A 61 13.34 -5.60 1.30
CA SER A 61 14.65 -5.78 1.95
C SER A 61 14.53 -6.41 3.34
N TRP A 62 14.98 -7.66 3.48
CA TRP A 62 15.00 -8.38 4.75
C TRP A 62 15.79 -7.64 5.84
N ASP A 63 17.02 -7.23 5.53
CA ASP A 63 17.92 -6.64 6.52
C ASP A 63 17.49 -5.24 6.92
N ARG A 64 17.04 -4.39 5.97
CA ARG A 64 16.52 -3.06 6.32
C ARG A 64 15.25 -3.14 7.16
N THR A 65 14.38 -4.11 6.86
CA THR A 65 13.16 -4.34 7.65
C THR A 65 13.49 -4.82 9.05
N ALA A 66 14.45 -5.74 9.17
CA ALA A 66 14.93 -6.26 10.44
C ALA A 66 15.46 -5.12 11.34
N VAL A 67 16.28 -4.24 10.78
CA VAL A 67 16.78 -3.04 11.46
C VAL A 67 15.64 -2.08 11.85
N ALA A 68 14.71 -1.81 10.93
CA ALA A 68 13.61 -0.88 11.17
C ALA A 68 12.64 -1.35 12.27
N LEU A 69 12.47 -2.66 12.43
CA LEU A 69 11.56 -3.27 13.41
C LEU A 69 12.26 -3.77 14.67
N ASP A 70 13.58 -3.59 14.78
CA ASP A 70 14.43 -4.13 15.86
C ASP A 70 14.21 -5.64 16.10
N VAL A 71 14.21 -6.42 15.01
CA VAL A 71 14.09 -7.89 15.06
C VAL A 71 15.16 -8.54 14.22
N HIS A 72 15.36 -9.84 14.43
CA HIS A 72 16.26 -10.61 13.58
C HIS A 72 15.68 -10.82 12.17
N ARG A 73 16.54 -10.83 11.14
CA ARG A 73 16.13 -11.06 9.73
C ARG A 73 15.30 -12.33 9.49
N ASN A 74 15.56 -13.39 10.26
CA ASN A 74 14.77 -14.62 10.15
C ASN A 74 13.34 -14.44 10.66
N THR A 75 13.13 -13.60 11.67
CA THR A 75 11.79 -13.25 12.14
C THR A 75 11.01 -12.53 11.05
N VAL A 76 11.65 -11.61 10.32
CA VAL A 76 11.02 -10.95 9.16
C VAL A 76 10.62 -11.98 8.11
N ARG A 77 11.54 -12.88 7.71
CA ARG A 77 11.26 -13.93 6.71
C ARG A 77 10.09 -14.82 7.12
N GLN A 78 10.06 -15.27 8.38
CA GLN A 78 8.97 -16.11 8.90
C GLN A 78 7.63 -15.38 8.90
N ARG A 79 7.61 -14.11 9.30
CA ARG A 79 6.40 -13.29 9.29
C ARG A 79 5.90 -13.04 7.87
N ILE A 80 6.79 -12.71 6.92
CA ILE A 80 6.39 -12.51 5.51
C ILE A 80 5.90 -13.82 4.87
N ALA A 81 6.54 -14.95 5.15
CA ALA A 81 6.04 -16.25 4.71
C ALA A 81 4.63 -16.54 5.27
N LYS A 82 4.38 -16.19 6.54
CA LYS A 82 3.05 -16.30 7.14
C LYS A 82 2.05 -15.35 6.47
N CYS A 83 2.45 -14.12 6.13
CA CYS A 83 1.61 -13.19 5.38
C CYS A 83 1.23 -13.74 4.00
N ALA A 84 2.20 -14.29 3.25
CA ALA A 84 1.97 -14.91 1.95
C ALA A 84 0.91 -16.02 2.03
N THR A 85 1.02 -16.91 3.02
CA THR A 85 0.03 -17.98 3.26
C THR A 85 -1.35 -17.44 3.62
N LEU A 86 -1.45 -16.42 4.47
CA LEU A 86 -2.74 -15.86 4.89
C LEU A 86 -3.42 -15.06 3.79
N LEU A 87 -2.64 -14.45 2.90
CA LEU A 87 -3.16 -13.70 1.75
C LEU A 87 -3.45 -14.60 0.54
N ASP A 88 -2.91 -15.82 0.52
CA ASP A 88 -2.86 -16.70 -0.66
C ASP A 88 -2.19 -16.01 -1.86
N LEU A 89 -1.04 -15.38 -1.59
CA LEU A 89 -0.29 -14.58 -2.56
C LEU A 89 1.19 -15.00 -2.60
N ASP A 90 1.77 -14.96 -3.79
CA ASP A 90 3.21 -15.11 -3.97
C ASP A 90 3.92 -13.76 -3.73
N LEU A 91 4.50 -13.57 -2.55
CA LEU A 91 5.24 -12.35 -2.21
C LEU A 91 6.66 -12.32 -2.79
N ASP A 92 7.14 -13.39 -3.42
CA ASP A 92 8.39 -13.37 -4.19
C ASP A 92 8.21 -12.72 -5.57
N ASP A 93 6.97 -12.66 -6.07
CA ASP A 93 6.61 -11.93 -7.29
C ASP A 93 6.66 -10.39 -7.07
N PRO A 94 7.51 -9.65 -7.82
CA PRO A 94 7.55 -8.19 -7.73
C PRO A 94 6.23 -7.51 -8.09
N ASP A 95 5.44 -8.05 -9.01
CA ASP A 95 4.17 -7.44 -9.43
C ASP A 95 3.14 -7.54 -8.31
N VAL A 96 3.05 -8.70 -7.65
CA VAL A 96 2.22 -8.91 -6.46
C VAL A 96 2.62 -7.97 -5.32
N ARG A 97 3.93 -7.81 -5.06
CA ARG A 97 4.41 -6.86 -4.03
C ARG A 97 4.04 -5.43 -4.36
N MET A 98 4.15 -5.03 -5.63
CA MET A 98 3.84 -3.67 -6.05
C MET A 98 2.34 -3.39 -5.93
N GLU A 99 1.49 -4.31 -6.38
CA GLU A 99 0.03 -4.22 -6.21
C GLU A 99 -0.34 -4.07 -4.72
N LEU A 100 0.22 -4.94 -3.87
CA LEU A 100 -0.03 -4.92 -2.43
C LEU A 100 0.48 -3.62 -1.76
N TRP A 101 1.64 -3.12 -2.18
CA TRP A 101 2.16 -1.84 -1.69
C TRP A 101 1.24 -0.68 -2.09
N PHE A 102 0.71 -0.66 -3.31
CA PHE A 102 -0.24 0.35 -3.75
C PHE A 102 -1.52 0.29 -2.93
N ALA A 103 -2.11 -0.90 -2.77
CA ALA A 103 -3.31 -1.11 -1.96
C ALA A 103 -3.15 -0.60 -0.52
N LEU A 104 -2.03 -0.92 0.13
CA LEU A 104 -1.78 -0.54 1.52
C LEU A 104 -1.36 0.92 1.71
N ARG A 105 -0.79 1.57 0.69
CA ARG A 105 -0.46 3.01 0.73
C ARG A 105 -1.70 3.90 0.58
N SER A 106 -2.74 3.39 -0.06
CA SER A 106 -4.03 4.08 -0.23
C SER A 106 -5.00 3.84 0.93
N ALA A 107 -4.60 3.15 1.99
CA ALA A 107 -5.35 3.07 3.25
C ALA A 107 -5.06 4.27 4.16
#